data_AF-A0AAD3RW38-F1
#
_entry.id   AF-A0AAD3RW38-F1
#
_cell.length_a   1.000
_cell.length_b   1.000
_cell.length_c   1.000
_cell.angle_alpha   90.00
_cell.angle_beta   90.00
_cell.angle_gamma   90.00
#
_symmetry.space_group_name_H-M   'P 1'
#
loop_
_entity.id
_entity.type
_entity.pdbx_description
1 polymer ?
#
loop_
_entity_poly.entity_id
_entity_poly.type
_entity_poly.pdbx_seq_one_letter_code
_entity_poly.pdbx_strand_id
1 'polypeptide(L)'
;MQSFELCSEELTEIVLVDSVFIIELFRRWIDQTLIEENDPLNGRQQLIDEVYRDLQLYENPLPIFILKTVYNFAFDAPSFSSITCKFFNVRAVEVRDFKRFVDLLRTCHLPSLLRSSSNKGTVFGTTITETYLHNAGVKFVPCPEKSLLDIEFDPDRQSLKIAPLKLDDSTEHFFWNLLVFE
;
A
#
# COMPACT_ATOMS: atom_id res chain seq x y z
N MET A 1 -10.64 9.44 25.81
CA MET A 1 -11.24 9.03 24.53
C MET A 1 -12.75 9.12 24.66
N GLN A 2 -13.39 9.95 23.86
CA GLN A 2 -14.83 10.10 23.84
C GLN A 2 -15.39 8.97 22.95
N SER A 3 -16.14 8.05 23.53
CA SER A 3 -16.80 6.97 22.78
C SER A 3 -18.06 7.52 22.12
N PHE A 4 -18.01 7.73 20.81
CA PHE A 4 -19.19 8.01 20.02
C PHE A 4 -19.90 6.67 19.75
N GLU A 5 -21.03 6.43 20.40
CA GLU A 5 -21.94 5.33 20.03
C GLU A 5 -22.67 5.74 18.76
N LEU A 6 -22.12 5.38 17.60
CA LEU A 6 -22.82 5.51 16.32
C LEU A 6 -23.86 4.38 16.19
N CYS A 7 -25.05 4.71 15.71
CA CYS A 7 -26.03 3.68 15.36
C CYS A 7 -25.58 2.92 14.09
N SER A 8 -26.04 1.69 13.91
CA SER A 8 -25.73 0.86 12.74
C SER A 8 -26.08 1.55 11.42
N GLU A 9 -27.13 2.38 11.38
CA GLU A 9 -27.55 3.11 10.18
C GLU A 9 -26.59 4.25 9.85
N GLU A 10 -26.21 5.06 10.84
CA GLU A 10 -25.24 6.15 10.69
C GLU A 10 -23.87 5.63 10.28
N LEU A 11 -23.42 4.52 10.88
CA LEU A 11 -22.18 3.86 10.49
C LEU A 11 -22.24 3.38 9.04
N THR A 12 -23.38 2.84 8.61
CA THR A 12 -23.57 2.39 7.22
C THR A 12 -23.52 3.57 6.25
N GLU A 13 -24.18 4.67 6.58
CA GLU A 13 -24.16 5.90 5.78
C GLU A 13 -22.73 6.45 5.64
N ILE A 14 -22.00 6.61 6.74
CA ILE A 14 -20.62 7.09 6.75
C ILE A 14 -19.74 6.21 5.85
N VAL A 15 -19.80 4.90 6.05
CA VAL A 15 -18.97 3.95 5.27
C VAL A 15 -19.34 3.96 3.78
N LEU A 16 -20.62 4.11 3.44
CA LEU A 16 -21.06 4.20 2.04
C LEU A 16 -20.61 5.51 1.39
N VAL A 17 -20.78 6.63 2.07
CA VAL A 17 -20.34 7.95 1.59
C VAL A 17 -18.82 7.95 1.37
N ASP A 18 -18.05 7.44 2.33
CA ASP A 18 -16.59 7.31 2.21
C ASP A 18 -16.20 6.37 1.07
N SER A 19 -16.93 5.26 0.91
CA SER A 19 -16.67 4.31 -0.18
C SER A 19 -16.88 4.94 -1.56
N VAL A 20 -17.98 5.68 -1.73
CA VAL A 20 -18.27 6.39 -2.98
C VAL A 20 -17.22 7.47 -3.23
N PHE A 21 -16.84 8.23 -2.21
CA PHE A 21 -15.80 9.24 -2.30
C PHE A 21 -14.46 8.65 -2.78
N ILE A 22 -14.00 7.56 -2.16
CA ILE A 22 -12.73 6.89 -2.55
C ILE A 22 -12.80 6.35 -3.97
N ILE A 23 -13.92 5.73 -4.36
CA ILE A 23 -14.12 5.21 -5.72
C ILE A 23 -14.04 6.35 -6.75
N GLU A 24 -14.75 7.46 -6.51
CA GLU A 24 -14.73 8.63 -7.39
C GLU A 24 -13.32 9.24 -7.47
N LEU A 25 -12.62 9.36 -6.33
CA LEU A 25 -11.24 9.81 -6.28
C LEU A 25 -10.33 8.95 -7.17
N PHE A 26 -10.41 7.61 -7.06
CA PHE A 26 -9.59 6.70 -7.86
C PHE A 26 -9.89 6.82 -9.35
N ARG A 27 -11.17 6.98 -9.72
CA ARG A 27 -11.57 7.12 -11.13
C ARG A 27 -11.06 8.44 -11.73
N ARG A 28 -11.22 9.56 -11.02
CA ARG A 28 -10.74 10.89 -11.45
C ARG A 28 -9.23 10.97 -11.54
N TRP A 29 -8.51 10.23 -10.68
CA TRP A 29 -7.06 10.11 -10.78
C TRP A 29 -6.61 9.46 -12.10
N ILE A 30 -7.37 8.48 -12.58
CA ILE A 30 -7.06 7.72 -13.80
C ILE A 30 -7.53 8.46 -15.04
N ASP A 31 -8.70 9.08 -14.96
CA ASP A 31 -9.33 9.80 -16.05
C ASP A 31 -9.64 11.23 -15.62
N GLN A 32 -8.72 12.14 -15.94
CA GLN A 32 -8.83 13.56 -15.64
C GLN A 32 -10.00 14.22 -16.40
N THR A 33 -10.59 13.57 -17.42
CA THR A 33 -11.77 14.11 -18.10
C THR A 33 -13.04 14.07 -17.24
N LEU A 34 -13.02 13.31 -16.14
CA LEU A 34 -14.10 13.25 -15.15
C LEU A 34 -14.08 14.42 -14.16
N ILE A 35 -13.03 15.26 -14.20
CA ILE A 35 -12.89 16.41 -13.30
C ILE A 35 -13.66 17.59 -13.89
N GLU A 36 -14.72 18.01 -13.22
CA GLU A 36 -15.49 19.19 -13.59
C GLU A 36 -14.79 20.48 -13.14
N GLU A 37 -15.07 21.60 -13.81
CA GLU A 37 -14.45 22.90 -13.49
C GLU A 37 -14.74 23.34 -12.04
N ASN A 38 -15.91 22.96 -11.50
CA ASN A 38 -16.35 23.23 -10.13
C ASN A 38 -16.14 22.04 -9.17
N ASP A 39 -15.36 21.04 -9.56
CA ASP A 39 -15.11 19.87 -8.72
C ASP A 39 -14.37 20.29 -7.42
N PRO A 40 -14.89 19.92 -6.23
CA PRO A 40 -14.24 20.20 -4.95
C PRO A 40 -12.80 19.69 -4.83
N LEU A 41 -12.42 18.67 -5.61
CA LEU A 41 -11.08 18.09 -5.62
C LEU A 41 -10.13 18.79 -6.62
N ASN A 42 -10.67 19.61 -7.54
CA ASN A 42 -9.87 20.29 -8.55
C ASN A 42 -8.93 21.31 -7.89
N GLY A 43 -7.64 21.22 -8.21
CA GLY A 43 -6.59 22.06 -7.63
C GLY A 43 -6.25 21.78 -6.16
N ARG A 44 -6.86 20.77 -5.52
CA ARG A 44 -6.59 20.41 -4.11
C ARG A 44 -5.63 19.23 -3.97
N GLN A 45 -4.47 19.32 -4.60
CA GLN A 45 -3.47 18.24 -4.56
C GLN A 45 -3.08 17.85 -3.14
N GLN A 46 -2.95 18.83 -2.23
CA GLN A 46 -2.63 18.57 -0.81
C GLN A 46 -3.66 17.67 -0.12
N LEU A 47 -4.96 17.88 -0.38
CA LEU A 47 -6.03 17.04 0.17
C LEU A 47 -5.95 15.62 -0.40
N ILE A 48 -5.64 15.48 -1.69
CA ILE A 48 -5.43 14.16 -2.32
C ILE A 48 -4.23 13.46 -1.68
N ASP A 49 -3.14 14.19 -1.41
CA ASP A 49 -1.96 13.63 -0.75
C ASP A 49 -2.24 13.22 0.70
N GLU A 50 -3.09 13.97 1.42
CA GLU A 50 -3.58 13.61 2.76
C GLU A 50 -4.42 12.34 2.72
N VAL A 51 -5.43 12.28 1.85
CA VAL A 51 -6.25 11.06 1.67
C VAL A 51 -5.38 9.89 1.24
N TYR A 52 -4.42 10.09 0.34
CA TYR A 52 -3.47 9.06 -0.08
C TYR A 52 -2.73 8.48 1.13
N ARG A 53 -2.18 9.32 2.01
CA ARG A 53 -1.49 8.89 3.23
C ARG A 53 -2.43 8.19 4.22
N ASP A 54 -3.65 8.68 4.38
CA ASP A 54 -4.66 8.09 5.27
C ASP A 54 -5.11 6.71 4.80
N LEU A 55 -5.26 6.52 3.48
CA LEU A 55 -5.60 5.22 2.91
C LEU A 55 -4.50 4.17 3.16
N GLN A 56 -3.23 4.60 3.30
CA GLN A 56 -2.10 3.71 3.61
C GLN A 56 -2.03 3.28 5.07
N LEU A 57 -2.73 3.99 5.97
CA LEU A 57 -2.69 3.69 7.40
C LEU A 57 -3.29 2.31 7.69
N TYR A 58 -2.61 1.54 8.53
CA TYR A 58 -3.15 0.28 9.06
C TYR A 58 -4.50 0.48 9.77
N GLU A 59 -4.63 1.64 10.43
CA GLU A 59 -5.79 2.04 11.22
C GLU A 59 -7.01 2.39 10.38
N ASN A 60 -6.87 2.54 9.05
CA ASN A 60 -8.01 2.84 8.20
C ASN A 60 -9.06 1.71 8.33
N PRO A 61 -10.22 2.00 8.94
CA PRO A 61 -11.19 0.97 9.31
C PRO A 61 -12.01 0.49 8.10
N LEU A 62 -11.88 1.14 6.94
CA LEU A 62 -12.70 0.88 5.77
C LEU A 62 -12.44 -0.51 5.19
N PRO A 63 -13.43 -1.41 5.24
CA PRO A 63 -13.27 -2.74 4.68
C PRO A 63 -13.25 -2.68 3.15
N ILE A 64 -12.17 -3.18 2.54
CA ILE A 64 -12.01 -3.21 1.07
C ILE A 64 -13.16 -3.96 0.37
N PHE A 65 -13.81 -4.93 1.03
CA PHE A 65 -14.94 -5.64 0.44
C PHE A 65 -16.14 -4.73 0.16
N ILE A 66 -16.35 -3.67 0.96
CA ILE A 66 -17.44 -2.71 0.76
C ILE A 66 -17.14 -1.88 -0.49
N LEU A 67 -15.92 -1.32 -0.57
CA LEU A 67 -15.42 -0.62 -1.75
C LEU A 67 -15.56 -1.47 -3.03
N LYS A 68 -15.11 -2.74 -2.97
CA LYS A 68 -15.22 -3.68 -4.10
C LYS A 68 -16.67 -3.97 -4.47
N THR A 69 -17.56 -4.11 -3.48
CA THR A 69 -18.99 -4.35 -3.69
C THR A 69 -19.67 -3.14 -4.34
N VAL A 70 -19.50 -1.95 -3.77
CA VAL A 70 -20.06 -0.70 -4.30
C VAL A 70 -19.54 -0.44 -5.72
N TYR A 71 -18.24 -0.65 -5.95
CA TYR A 71 -17.63 -0.49 -7.27
C TYR A 71 -18.24 -1.43 -8.31
N ASN A 72 -18.28 -2.73 -8.01
CA ASN A 72 -18.81 -3.73 -8.94
C ASN A 72 -20.32 -3.61 -9.16
N PHE A 73 -21.04 -2.95 -8.24
CA PHE A 73 -22.44 -2.62 -8.43
C PHE A 73 -22.65 -1.49 -9.45
N ALA A 74 -21.74 -0.51 -9.46
CA ALA A 74 -21.85 0.67 -10.31
C ALA A 74 -21.10 0.55 -11.66
N PHE A 75 -20.07 -0.28 -11.75
CA PHE A 75 -19.15 -0.30 -12.89
C PHE A 75 -18.72 -1.71 -13.28
N ASP A 76 -18.65 -1.96 -14.59
CA ASP A 76 -18.19 -3.24 -15.16
C ASP A 76 -16.68 -3.26 -15.45
N ALA A 77 -16.09 -2.11 -15.81
CA ALA A 77 -14.69 -1.99 -16.19
C ALA A 77 -14.14 -0.56 -16.01
N PRO A 78 -12.81 -0.41 -15.78
CA PRO A 78 -11.84 -1.46 -15.40
C PRO A 78 -12.16 -2.04 -14.01
N SER A 79 -11.52 -3.12 -13.58
CA SER A 79 -11.81 -3.71 -12.25
C SER A 79 -11.37 -2.81 -11.09
N PHE A 80 -11.99 -2.96 -9.91
CA PHE A 80 -11.61 -2.23 -8.69
C PHE A 80 -10.10 -2.35 -8.38
N SER A 81 -9.55 -3.56 -8.50
CA SER A 81 -8.10 -3.78 -8.27
C SER A 81 -7.25 -3.01 -9.28
N SER A 82 -7.68 -2.92 -10.54
CA SER A 82 -6.96 -2.18 -11.59
C SER A 82 -6.91 -0.68 -11.29
N ILE A 83 -8.04 -0.07 -10.90
CA ILE A 83 -8.05 1.35 -10.55
C ILE A 83 -7.24 1.65 -9.29
N THR A 84 -7.33 0.76 -8.29
CA THR A 84 -6.56 0.90 -7.05
C THR A 84 -5.07 0.82 -7.33
N CYS A 85 -4.64 -0.15 -8.14
CA CYS A 85 -3.23 -0.29 -8.51
C CYS A 85 -2.70 0.93 -9.26
N LYS A 86 -3.50 1.51 -10.18
CA LYS A 86 -3.13 2.75 -10.87
C LYS A 86 -3.02 3.95 -9.92
N PHE A 87 -3.95 4.08 -8.96
CA PHE A 87 -3.93 5.14 -7.96
C PHE A 87 -2.65 5.08 -7.10
N PHE A 88 -2.30 3.90 -6.60
CA PHE A 88 -1.08 3.71 -5.82
C PHE A 88 0.21 3.58 -6.65
N ASN A 89 0.12 3.67 -7.98
CA ASN A 89 1.24 3.45 -8.90
C ASN A 89 1.97 2.11 -8.68
N VAL A 90 1.19 1.04 -8.46
CA VAL A 90 1.69 -0.34 -8.28
C VAL A 90 1.22 -1.25 -9.41
N ARG A 91 1.92 -2.36 -9.65
CA ARG A 91 1.60 -3.28 -10.75
C ARG A 91 0.37 -4.14 -10.43
N ALA A 92 -0.67 -4.02 -11.26
CA ALA A 92 -1.93 -4.76 -11.12
C ALA A 92 -1.84 -6.29 -11.23
N VAL A 93 -0.71 -6.81 -11.73
CA VAL A 93 -0.48 -8.27 -11.89
C VAL A 93 -0.35 -8.98 -10.54
N GLU A 94 -0.09 -8.25 -9.47
CA GLU A 94 0.46 -8.83 -8.24
C GLU A 94 -0.58 -9.11 -7.15
N VAL A 95 -1.78 -8.51 -7.19
CA VAL A 95 -2.75 -8.64 -6.08
C VAL A 95 -4.19 -8.68 -6.58
N ARG A 96 -4.78 -9.89 -6.64
CA ARG A 96 -6.21 -10.07 -6.97
C ARG A 96 -7.12 -9.81 -5.78
N ASP A 97 -6.65 -10.09 -4.57
CA ASP A 97 -7.39 -9.94 -3.33
C ASP A 97 -6.49 -9.36 -2.23
N PHE A 98 -6.90 -8.22 -1.68
CA PHE A 98 -6.30 -7.58 -0.51
C PHE A 98 -7.42 -7.18 0.45
N LYS A 99 -7.17 -7.25 1.76
CA LYS A 99 -8.15 -6.87 2.78
C LYS A 99 -8.02 -5.40 3.18
N ARG A 100 -6.81 -4.84 3.04
CA ARG A 100 -6.46 -3.45 3.31
C ARG A 100 -5.52 -2.91 2.23
N PHE A 101 -5.49 -1.60 2.03
CA PHE A 101 -4.56 -0.98 1.08
C PHE A 101 -3.09 -1.19 1.48
N VAL A 102 -2.77 -1.25 2.78
CA VAL A 102 -1.43 -1.60 3.25
C VAL A 102 -0.99 -3.01 2.82
N ASP A 103 -1.92 -3.97 2.75
CA ASP A 103 -1.62 -5.34 2.28
C ASP A 103 -1.21 -5.33 0.80
N LEU A 104 -1.88 -4.51 -0.01
CA LEU A 104 -1.55 -4.30 -1.43
C LEU A 104 -0.13 -3.76 -1.57
N LEU A 105 0.20 -2.68 -0.86
CA LEU A 105 1.52 -2.05 -0.92
C LEU A 105 2.62 -3.01 -0.45
N ARG A 106 2.41 -3.68 0.69
CA ARG A 106 3.35 -4.68 1.20
C ARG A 106 3.63 -5.77 0.18
N THR A 107 2.58 -6.31 -0.45
CA THR A 107 2.72 -7.38 -1.44
C THR A 107 3.50 -6.91 -2.67
N CYS A 108 3.27 -5.67 -3.13
CA CYS A 108 3.97 -5.10 -4.27
C CYS A 108 5.45 -4.77 -3.99
N HIS A 109 5.79 -4.42 -2.74
CA HIS A 109 7.18 -4.13 -2.37
C HIS A 109 8.00 -5.37 -2.03
N LEU A 110 7.35 -6.50 -1.71
CA LEU A 110 8.01 -7.75 -1.29
C LEU A 110 8.83 -8.40 -2.43
N PRO A 111 9.96 -9.06 -2.14
CA PRO A 111 10.68 -9.89 -3.11
C PRO A 111 9.76 -10.87 -3.84
N SER A 112 9.99 -11.07 -5.14
CA SER A 112 9.24 -12.05 -5.96
C SER A 112 9.32 -13.48 -5.42
N LEU A 113 10.41 -13.82 -4.72
CA LEU A 113 10.61 -15.11 -4.03
C LEU A 113 9.65 -15.35 -2.87
N LEU A 114 9.26 -14.29 -2.14
CA LEU A 114 8.31 -14.38 -1.03
C LEU A 114 6.85 -14.28 -1.50
N ARG A 115 6.62 -13.79 -2.73
CA ARG A 115 5.29 -13.68 -3.34
C ARG A 115 4.70 -15.01 -3.80
N SER A 116 5.53 -16.02 -4.09
CA SER A 116 5.09 -17.35 -4.58
C SER A 116 5.02 -18.43 -3.50
N SER A 117 5.54 -18.16 -2.29
CA SER A 117 5.50 -19.12 -1.19
C SER A 117 4.13 -19.10 -0.50
N SER A 118 3.20 -19.88 -1.01
CA SER A 118 2.12 -20.45 -0.20
C SER A 118 2.75 -21.50 0.72
N ASN A 119 3.48 -21.12 1.77
CA ASN A 119 3.75 -22.03 2.89
C ASN A 119 4.33 -21.31 4.12
N LYS A 120 3.58 -21.51 5.23
CA LYS A 120 3.98 -21.69 6.63
C LYS A 120 5.08 -20.78 7.17
N GLY A 121 4.66 -19.93 8.13
CA GLY A 121 5.51 -19.06 8.93
C GLY A 121 6.89 -19.61 9.18
N THR A 122 7.86 -19.06 8.45
CA THR A 122 9.25 -19.16 8.81
C THR A 122 9.41 -18.32 10.07
N VAL A 123 9.60 -18.99 11.21
CA VAL A 123 10.04 -18.34 12.43
C VAL A 123 11.30 -17.54 12.08
N PHE A 124 11.24 -16.21 12.20
CA PHE A 124 12.43 -15.36 12.09
C PHE A 124 13.35 -15.72 13.25
N GLY A 125 14.25 -16.67 13.01
CA GLY A 125 15.35 -16.97 13.91
C GLY A 125 16.28 -15.77 13.94
N THR A 126 16.27 -15.05 15.06
CA THR A 126 17.18 -13.95 15.44
C THR A 126 17.29 -12.82 14.42
N THR A 127 16.79 -11.63 14.77
CA THR A 127 17.09 -10.39 14.06
C THR A 127 18.60 -10.24 13.91
N ILE A 128 19.12 -10.40 12.69
CA ILE A 128 20.54 -10.28 12.39
C ILE A 128 20.85 -8.78 12.29
N THR A 129 21.84 -8.31 13.06
CA THR A 129 22.24 -6.90 13.03
C THR A 129 23.16 -6.62 11.84
N GLU A 130 23.14 -5.36 11.38
CA GLU A 130 24.08 -4.87 10.37
C GLU A 130 25.52 -5.16 10.78
N THR A 131 25.86 -4.94 12.05
CA THR A 131 27.20 -5.13 12.59
C THR A 131 27.66 -6.59 12.50
N TYR A 132 26.75 -7.54 12.69
CA TYR A 132 27.05 -8.96 12.51
C TYR A 132 27.36 -9.28 11.04
N LEU A 133 26.55 -8.76 10.10
CA LEU A 133 26.76 -8.96 8.67
C LEU A 133 28.06 -8.32 8.19
N HIS A 134 28.36 -7.10 8.64
CA HIS A 134 29.61 -6.42 8.33
C HIS A 134 30.83 -7.21 8.85
N ASN A 135 30.77 -7.69 10.10
CA ASN A 135 31.84 -8.52 10.68
C ASN A 135 31.97 -9.89 9.98
N ALA A 136 30.89 -10.42 9.40
CA ALA A 136 30.91 -11.62 8.57
C ALA A 136 31.47 -11.37 7.15
N GLY A 137 31.87 -10.14 6.82
CA GLY A 137 32.45 -9.77 5.52
C GLY A 137 31.42 -9.48 4.43
N VAL A 138 30.14 -9.33 4.79
CA VAL A 138 29.07 -9.06 3.84
C VAL A 138 29.16 -7.62 3.32
N LYS A 139 29.20 -7.45 2.01
CA LYS A 139 29.24 -6.14 1.35
C LYS A 139 27.83 -5.67 0.98
N PHE A 140 27.46 -4.47 1.40
CA PHE A 140 26.20 -3.84 0.99
C PHE A 140 26.38 -3.17 -0.38
N VAL A 141 25.57 -3.59 -1.35
CA VAL A 141 25.63 -3.11 -2.73
C VAL A 141 24.31 -2.40 -3.08
N PRO A 142 24.35 -1.12 -3.48
CA PRO A 142 23.15 -0.40 -3.89
C PRO A 142 22.62 -0.95 -5.22
N CYS A 143 21.32 -1.20 -5.30
CA CYS A 143 20.64 -1.71 -6.49
C CYS A 143 19.34 -0.91 -6.74
N PRO A 144 19.40 0.19 -7.51
CA PRO A 144 18.26 1.10 -7.69
C PRO A 144 17.10 0.48 -8.49
N GLU A 145 17.33 -0.62 -9.18
CA GLU A 145 16.31 -1.33 -9.98
C GLU A 145 15.40 -2.23 -9.12
N LYS A 146 15.75 -2.46 -7.84
CA LYS A 146 14.98 -3.28 -6.90
C LYS A 146 13.88 -2.48 -6.20
N SER A 147 12.83 -3.17 -5.75
CA SER A 147 11.83 -2.57 -4.86
C SER A 147 12.41 -2.34 -3.47
N LEU A 148 11.82 -1.40 -2.71
CA LEU A 148 12.32 -0.96 -1.40
C LEU A 148 12.53 -2.10 -0.38
N LEU A 149 11.71 -3.16 -0.43
CA LEU A 149 11.83 -4.31 0.48
C LEU A 149 12.51 -5.53 -0.18
N ASP A 150 12.96 -5.43 -1.44
CA ASP A 150 13.63 -6.52 -2.15
C ASP A 150 15.11 -6.61 -1.77
N ILE A 151 15.39 -7.39 -0.73
CA ILE A 151 16.73 -7.67 -0.24
C ILE A 151 17.18 -9.04 -0.77
N GLU A 152 18.31 -9.07 -1.48
CA GLU A 152 18.87 -10.30 -2.03
C GLU A 152 20.30 -10.49 -1.55
N PHE A 153 20.60 -11.69 -1.05
CA PHE A 153 21.95 -12.08 -0.69
C PHE A 153 22.58 -12.94 -1.80
N ASP A 154 23.73 -12.49 -2.29
CA ASP A 154 24.56 -13.18 -3.27
C ASP A 154 25.68 -13.92 -2.53
N PRO A 155 25.59 -15.26 -2.36
CA PRO A 155 26.54 -16.03 -1.56
C PRO A 155 27.94 -16.09 -2.21
N ASP A 156 28.02 -16.06 -3.54
CA ASP A 156 29.27 -16.16 -4.28
C ASP A 156 30.10 -14.87 -4.13
N ARG A 157 29.42 -13.73 -4.06
CA ARG A 157 30.05 -12.41 -3.89
C ARG A 157 30.09 -11.91 -2.46
N GLN A 158 29.50 -12.66 -1.52
CA GLN A 158 29.23 -12.25 -0.14
C GLN A 158 28.64 -10.83 -0.10
N SER A 159 27.66 -10.57 -0.95
CA SER A 159 27.09 -9.23 -1.09
C SER A 159 25.59 -9.21 -0.87
N LEU A 160 25.12 -8.26 -0.07
CA LEU A 160 23.72 -7.98 0.13
C LEU A 160 23.31 -6.82 -0.78
N LYS A 161 22.46 -7.10 -1.77
CA LYS A 161 21.93 -6.13 -2.71
C LYS A 161 20.63 -5.55 -2.16
N ILE A 162 20.57 -4.23 -2.01
CA ILE A 162 19.41 -3.51 -1.48
C ILE A 162 19.16 -2.23 -2.27
N ALA A 163 17.90 -1.83 -2.41
CA ALA A 163 17.55 -0.54 -3.01
C ALA A 163 18.04 0.63 -2.12
N PRO A 164 18.64 1.69 -2.70
CA PRO A 164 18.96 2.90 -1.95
C PRO A 164 17.67 3.51 -1.39
N LEU A 165 17.65 3.75 -0.08
CA LEU A 165 16.50 4.35 0.59
C LEU A 165 16.58 5.88 0.45
N LYS A 166 15.56 6.48 -0.14
CA LYS A 166 15.41 7.93 -0.14
C LYS A 166 14.59 8.31 1.08
N LEU A 167 15.16 9.09 2.00
CA LEU A 167 14.44 9.56 3.17
C LEU A 167 13.62 10.80 2.78
N ASP A 168 12.32 10.60 2.61
CA ASP A 168 11.31 11.64 2.47
C ASP A 168 10.06 11.26 3.28
N ASP A 169 9.16 12.22 3.49
CA ASP A 169 7.95 12.05 4.30
C ASP A 169 7.12 10.82 3.86
N SER A 170 7.09 10.55 2.56
CA SER A 170 6.40 9.38 2.00
C SER A 170 7.05 8.06 2.42
N THR A 171 8.39 7.99 2.37
CA THR A 171 9.14 6.80 2.76
C THR A 171 9.05 6.56 4.27
N GLU A 172 9.14 7.62 5.08
CA GLU A 172 8.93 7.53 6.52
C GLU A 172 7.53 7.01 6.86
N HIS A 173 6.47 7.58 6.27
CA HIS A 173 5.09 7.16 6.48
C HIS A 173 4.87 5.69 6.10
N PHE A 174 5.47 5.24 4.99
CA PHE A 174 5.40 3.84 4.56
C PHE A 174 6.02 2.89 5.59
N PHE A 175 7.22 3.19 6.11
CA PHE A 175 7.88 2.32 7.09
C PHE A 175 7.18 2.34 8.46
N TRP A 176 6.66 3.48 8.92
CA TRP A 176 5.84 3.54 10.12
C TRP A 176 4.58 2.68 10.01
N ASN A 177 3.90 2.71 8.86
CA ASN A 177 2.73 1.87 8.61
C ASN A 177 3.07 0.37 8.60
N LEU A 178 4.27 0.00 8.14
CA LEU A 178 4.74 -1.39 8.23
C LEU A 178 5.08 -1.80 9.66
N LEU A 179 5.66 -0.91 10.47
CA LEU A 179 5.98 -1.19 11.88
C LEU A 179 4.72 -1.39 12.72
N VAL A 180 3.65 -0.64 12.48
CA VAL A 180 2.35 -0.83 13.15
C VAL A 180 1.70 -2.17 12.77
N PHE A 181 2.03 -2.72 11.60
CA PHE A 181 1.50 -4.00 11.13
C PHE A 181 2.20 -5.23 11.77
N GLU A 182 3.48 -5.13 12.16
CA GLU A 182 4.25 -6.22 12.81
C GLU A 182 3.83 -6.49 14.25
#